data_AF-A0A966IZI2-F1
#
_entry.id   AF-A0A966IZI2-F1
#
_cell.length_a   1.000
_cell.length_b   1.000
_cell.length_c   1.000
_cell.angle_alpha   90.00
_cell.angle_beta   90.00
_cell.angle_gamma   90.00
#
_symmetry.space_group_name_H-M   'P 1'
#
loop_
_entity.id
_entity.type
_entity.pdbx_description
1 polymer ?
#
loop_
_entity_poly.entity_id
_entity_poly.type
_entity_poly.pdbx_seq_one_letter_code
_entity_poly.pdbx_strand_id
1 'polypeptide(L)'
;DPDNRGDVVVHPESRDTHRIEEAGVWTPVDAITLASAPLPTLPRAAVEASAVGASRVPTASVLRLLPAPDPVDVERPRGIPAAVWWRNRRIDIVSAHGPDRLSGDWWRGDGYARDYWRCTATPDGDFLLYHTEAGWYLQGWYD
;
A
#
# COMPACT_ATOMS: atom_id res chain seq x y z
N ASP A 1 -22.19 -34.23 2.39
CA ASP A 1 -22.74 -32.88 2.57
C ASP A 1 -22.04 -31.97 1.58
N PRO A 2 -22.74 -31.44 0.55
CA PRO A 2 -22.12 -30.57 -0.45
C PRO A 2 -21.74 -29.17 0.11
N ASP A 3 -22.04 -28.88 1.38
CA ASP A 3 -21.80 -27.57 1.99
C ASP A 3 -20.59 -27.54 2.97
N ASN A 4 -19.66 -28.49 2.83
CA ASN A 4 -18.42 -28.49 3.61
C ASN A 4 -17.43 -27.42 3.10
N ARG A 5 -17.73 -26.14 3.36
CA ARG A 5 -16.74 -25.05 3.36
C ARG A 5 -15.91 -25.16 4.63
N GLY A 6 -15.00 -26.13 4.69
CA GLY A 6 -14.01 -26.19 5.78
C GLY A 6 -13.19 -24.89 5.87
N ASP A 7 -12.66 -24.59 7.05
CA ASP A 7 -11.75 -23.47 7.25
C ASP A 7 -10.54 -23.60 6.31
N VAL A 8 -10.36 -22.62 5.43
CA VAL A 8 -9.21 -22.56 4.52
C VAL A 8 -8.05 -21.92 5.26
N VAL A 9 -7.00 -22.70 5.50
CA VAL A 9 -5.74 -22.17 6.04
C VAL A 9 -4.97 -21.47 4.91
N VAL A 10 -4.58 -20.23 5.16
CA VAL A 10 -3.77 -19.41 4.25
C VAL A 10 -2.48 -19.01 4.94
N HIS A 11 -1.44 -18.77 4.16
CA HIS A 11 -0.20 -18.17 4.65
C HIS A 11 0.15 -16.93 3.83
N PRO A 12 0.80 -15.93 4.45
CA PRO A 12 1.22 -14.72 3.74
C PRO A 12 2.49 -15.01 2.94
N GLU A 13 2.46 -14.76 1.65
CA GLU A 13 3.63 -14.76 0.78
C GLU A 13 3.97 -13.33 0.37
N SER A 14 5.22 -12.93 0.62
CA SER A 14 5.76 -11.68 0.08
C SER A 14 6.02 -11.83 -1.41
N ARG A 15 5.57 -10.86 -2.20
CA ARG A 15 5.86 -10.79 -3.63
C ARG A 15 6.82 -9.65 -3.89
N ASP A 16 7.89 -9.95 -4.63
CA ASP A 16 8.79 -8.93 -5.14
C ASP A 16 8.15 -8.22 -6.34
N THR A 17 7.12 -7.44 -6.02
CA THR A 17 6.48 -6.48 -6.92
C THR A 17 6.63 -5.11 -6.31
N HIS A 18 6.93 -4.15 -7.16
CA HIS A 18 7.08 -2.76 -6.73
C HIS A 18 5.71 -2.03 -6.74
N ARG A 19 4.59 -2.79 -6.92
CA ARG A 19 3.21 -2.32 -6.77
C ARG A 19 2.73 -2.65 -5.36
N ILE A 20 2.47 -1.62 -4.55
CA ILE A 20 2.23 -1.77 -3.11
C ILE A 20 0.97 -2.63 -2.84
N GLU A 21 -0.04 -2.55 -3.70
CA GLU A 21 -1.26 -3.36 -3.60
C GLU A 21 -1.08 -4.84 -3.97
N GLU A 22 0.03 -5.22 -4.61
CA GLU A 22 0.33 -6.59 -5.01
C GLU A 22 1.46 -7.23 -4.18
N ALA A 23 2.06 -6.47 -3.25
CA ALA A 23 3.25 -6.85 -2.51
C ALA A 23 3.06 -8.06 -1.57
N GLY A 24 1.82 -8.44 -1.27
CA GLY A 24 1.49 -9.61 -0.47
C GLY A 24 0.32 -10.39 -1.05
N VAL A 25 0.39 -11.72 -0.99
CA VAL A 25 -0.74 -12.60 -1.33
C VAL A 25 -1.01 -13.59 -0.20
N TRP A 26 -2.29 -13.94 -0.03
CA TRP A 26 -2.71 -15.05 0.81
C TRP A 26 -2.78 -16.31 -0.05
N THR A 27 -1.80 -17.20 0.10
CA THR A 27 -1.75 -18.44 -0.66
C THR A 27 -2.35 -19.58 0.19
N PRO A 28 -3.37 -20.31 -0.33
CA PRO A 28 -3.93 -21.45 0.35
C PRO A 28 -2.85 -22.51 0.59
N VAL A 29 -2.82 -23.06 1.80
CA VAL A 29 -1.89 -24.11 2.16
C VAL A 29 -2.60 -25.15 3.02
N ASP A 30 -2.24 -26.41 2.84
CA ASP A 30 -2.71 -27.46 3.73
C ASP A 30 -2.22 -27.20 5.17
N ALA A 31 -3.11 -27.36 6.14
CA ALA A 31 -2.84 -27.03 7.54
C ALA A 31 -1.69 -27.85 8.13
N ILE A 32 -1.56 -29.13 7.73
CA ILE A 32 -0.48 -30.01 8.19
C ILE A 32 0.85 -29.54 7.61
N THR A 33 0.85 -29.13 6.35
CA THR A 33 2.03 -28.57 5.69
C THR A 33 2.49 -27.27 6.36
N LEU A 34 1.55 -26.36 6.66
CA LEU A 34 1.87 -25.11 7.36
C LEU A 34 2.39 -25.36 8.78
N ALA A 35 1.76 -26.26 9.54
CA ALA A 35 2.17 -26.59 10.90
C ALA A 35 3.54 -27.29 10.96
N SER A 36 3.94 -27.96 9.87
CA SER A 36 5.23 -28.62 9.73
C SER A 36 6.34 -27.68 9.26
N ALA A 37 6.01 -26.46 8.84
CA ALA A 37 7.01 -25.47 8.45
C ALA A 37 7.85 -25.06 9.67
N PRO A 38 9.18 -24.98 9.55
CA PRO A 38 10.02 -24.50 10.63
C PRO A 38 9.62 -23.06 10.96
N LEU A 39 9.25 -22.83 12.22
CA LEU A 39 8.97 -21.48 12.71
C LEU A 39 10.22 -20.62 12.50
N PRO A 40 10.09 -19.40 11.97
CA PRO A 40 11.23 -18.51 11.84
C PRO A 40 11.81 -18.26 13.23
N THR A 41 13.06 -18.69 13.44
CA THR A 41 13.79 -18.40 14.67
C THR A 41 14.12 -16.92 14.68
N LEU A 42 13.27 -16.12 15.32
CA LEU A 42 13.59 -14.72 15.57
C LEU A 42 14.79 -14.68 16.54
N PRO A 43 15.85 -13.93 16.24
CA PRO A 43 16.96 -13.77 17.17
C PRO A 43 16.42 -13.15 18.48
N ARG A 44 16.83 -13.68 19.64
CA ARG A 44 16.33 -13.23 20.96
C ARG A 44 16.45 -11.72 21.19
N ALA A 45 17.46 -11.09 20.59
CA ALA A 45 17.61 -9.62 20.60
C ALA A 45 16.42 -8.86 19.97
N ALA A 46 15.76 -9.42 18.95
CA ALA A 46 14.55 -8.82 18.35
C ALA A 46 13.33 -8.92 19.27
N VAL A 47 13.28 -9.96 20.11
CA VAL A 47 12.22 -10.15 21.12
C VAL A 47 12.42 -9.19 22.30
N GLU A 48 13.67 -8.97 22.72
CA GLU A 48 14.02 -8.06 23.82
C GLU A 48 13.91 -6.58 23.44
N ALA A 49 14.16 -6.22 22.17
CA ALA A 49 13.96 -4.87 21.66
C ALA A 49 12.49 -4.38 21.74
N SER A 50 11.52 -5.30 21.80
CA SER A 50 10.11 -4.94 22.01
C SER A 50 9.80 -4.53 23.46
N ALA A 51 10.66 -4.84 24.43
CA ALA A 51 10.39 -4.65 25.86
C ALA A 51 11.07 -3.40 26.45
N VAL A 52 12.01 -2.75 25.73
CA VAL A 52 12.75 -1.61 26.25
C VAL A 52 12.22 -0.31 25.64
N GLY A 53 11.37 0.37 26.40
CA GLY A 53 11.11 1.80 26.26
C GLY A 53 10.32 2.18 25.01
N ALA A 54 9.00 2.12 25.12
CA ALA A 54 8.10 2.92 24.28
C ALA A 54 8.33 4.41 24.58
N SER A 55 9.46 4.95 24.12
CA SER A 55 9.47 6.33 23.67
C SER A 55 8.35 6.41 22.66
N ARG A 56 7.41 7.35 22.83
CA ARG A 56 6.37 7.61 21.84
C ARG A 56 7.07 8.15 20.59
N VAL A 57 7.62 7.23 19.80
CA VAL A 57 7.92 7.45 18.39
C VAL A 57 6.64 8.09 17.87
N PRO A 58 6.67 9.29 17.26
CA PRO A 58 5.49 9.81 16.61
C PRO A 58 4.95 8.68 15.76
N THR A 59 3.72 8.25 16.01
CA THR A 59 3.07 7.19 15.25
C THR A 59 3.20 7.60 13.80
N ALA A 60 4.14 6.97 13.09
CA ALA A 60 4.29 7.20 11.67
C ALA A 60 2.94 6.78 11.08
N SER A 61 2.25 7.73 10.47
CA SER A 61 0.94 7.49 9.88
C SER A 61 1.05 6.28 8.95
N VAL A 62 0.19 5.29 9.15
CA VAL A 62 0.21 4.06 8.36
C VAL A 62 -0.58 4.31 7.08
N LEU A 63 -0.05 3.87 5.94
CA LEU A 63 -0.77 3.94 4.68
C LEU A 63 -1.83 2.83 4.65
N ARG A 64 -3.10 3.21 4.75
CA ARG A 64 -4.25 2.35 4.50
C ARG A 64 -4.66 2.45 3.03
N LEU A 65 -4.48 1.36 2.30
CA LEU A 65 -4.87 1.26 0.89
C LEU A 65 -6.40 1.20 0.74
N LEU A 66 -6.90 1.77 -0.35
CA LEU A 66 -8.24 1.44 -0.84
C LEU A 66 -8.28 -0.02 -1.32
N PRO A 67 -9.46 -0.67 -1.38
CA PRO A 67 -9.58 -2.03 -1.93
C PRO A 67 -9.04 -2.16 -3.35
N ALA A 68 -9.17 -1.10 -4.14
CA ALA A 68 -8.48 -0.87 -5.40
C ALA A 68 -8.25 0.64 -5.56
N PRO A 69 -7.24 1.08 -6.32
CA PRO A 69 -7.05 2.50 -6.57
C PRO A 69 -8.23 3.12 -7.32
N ASP A 70 -8.78 4.21 -6.79
CA ASP A 70 -9.90 4.92 -7.41
C ASP A 70 -9.34 5.89 -8.47
N PRO A 71 -9.84 5.90 -9.73
CA PRO A 71 -9.46 6.91 -10.71
C PRO A 71 -9.95 8.30 -10.28
N VAL A 72 -9.12 9.33 -10.49
CA VAL A 72 -9.40 10.70 -10.07
C VAL A 72 -8.94 11.72 -11.10
N ASP A 73 -9.54 12.91 -11.08
CA ASP A 73 -9.04 14.07 -11.82
C ASP A 73 -8.17 14.93 -10.90
N VAL A 74 -6.99 15.35 -11.39
CA VAL A 74 -6.02 16.12 -10.60
C VAL A 74 -5.68 17.43 -11.29
N GLU A 75 -5.94 18.55 -10.60
CA GLU A 75 -5.54 19.90 -10.99
C GLU A 75 -4.05 20.10 -10.73
N ARG A 76 -3.28 20.49 -11.76
CA ARG A 76 -1.80 20.58 -11.71
C ARG A 76 -1.28 21.83 -12.41
N PRO A 77 -1.62 23.05 -11.95
CA PRO A 77 -1.28 24.29 -12.66
C PRO A 77 0.23 24.53 -12.83
N ARG A 78 1.06 23.87 -12.00
CA ARG A 78 2.53 23.96 -12.06
C ARG A 78 3.20 22.59 -12.25
N GLY A 79 2.46 21.61 -12.78
CA GLY A 79 2.93 20.23 -12.89
C GLY A 79 2.94 19.45 -11.57
N ILE A 80 2.57 20.08 -10.46
CA ILE A 80 2.45 19.49 -9.12
C ILE A 80 0.96 19.42 -8.75
N PRO A 81 0.46 18.32 -8.13
CA PRO A 81 -0.91 18.23 -7.63
C PRO A 81 -1.29 19.39 -6.71
N ALA A 82 -2.37 20.10 -7.05
CA ALA A 82 -2.90 21.23 -6.30
C ALA A 82 -4.34 20.98 -5.78
N ALA A 83 -5.12 20.17 -6.49
CA ALA A 83 -6.41 19.68 -6.00
C ALA A 83 -6.74 18.34 -6.68
N VAL A 84 -7.60 17.55 -6.05
CA VAL A 84 -8.13 16.30 -6.60
C VAL A 84 -9.65 16.30 -6.54
N TRP A 85 -10.30 15.82 -7.59
CA TRP A 85 -11.73 15.52 -7.61
C TRP A 85 -11.93 14.02 -7.39
N TRP A 86 -12.48 13.65 -6.23
CA TRP A 86 -12.73 12.27 -5.84
C TRP A 86 -14.15 12.13 -5.32
N ARG A 87 -14.91 11.17 -5.87
CA ARG A 87 -16.31 10.90 -5.51
C ARG A 87 -17.18 12.17 -5.48
N ASN A 88 -17.07 12.97 -6.54
CA ASN A 88 -17.82 14.21 -6.74
C ASN A 88 -17.52 15.31 -5.69
N ARG A 89 -16.37 15.20 -5.02
CA ARG A 89 -15.88 16.16 -4.02
C ARG A 89 -14.48 16.64 -4.40
N ARG A 90 -14.27 17.95 -4.31
CA ARG A 90 -12.95 18.56 -4.49
C ARG A 90 -12.22 18.56 -3.15
N ILE A 91 -10.96 18.14 -3.17
CA ILE A 91 -10.05 18.17 -2.03
C ILE A 91 -8.86 19.04 -2.43
N ASP A 92 -8.69 20.16 -1.72
CA ASP A 92 -7.57 21.08 -1.94
C ASP A 92 -6.30 20.54 -1.27
N ILE A 93 -5.21 20.50 -2.03
CA ILE A 93 -3.92 19.96 -1.58
C ILE A 93 -3.08 21.12 -1.03
N VAL A 94 -2.69 21.02 0.24
CA VAL A 94 -1.85 22.01 0.93
C VAL A 94 -0.37 21.78 0.61
N SER A 95 0.06 20.53 0.54
CA SER A 95 1.43 20.14 0.17
C SER A 95 1.41 18.85 -0.64
N ALA A 96 2.30 18.75 -1.63
CA ALA A 96 2.51 17.54 -2.41
C ALA A 96 4.00 17.24 -2.50
N HIS A 97 4.41 16.07 -2.04
CA HIS A 97 5.78 15.56 -2.10
C HIS A 97 5.87 14.48 -3.20
N GLY A 98 6.78 14.67 -4.14
CA GLY A 98 6.97 13.81 -5.31
C GLY A 98 7.48 14.59 -6.53
N PRO A 99 7.48 13.98 -7.74
CA PRO A 99 7.09 12.59 -7.99
C PRO A 99 8.19 11.61 -7.57
N ASP A 100 7.82 10.60 -6.79
CA ASP A 100 8.66 9.42 -6.59
C ASP A 100 8.31 8.39 -7.68
N ARG A 101 9.23 8.20 -8.63
CA ARG A 101 9.00 7.29 -9.77
C ARG A 101 9.38 5.86 -9.40
N LEU A 102 8.41 4.96 -9.47
CA LEU A 102 8.61 3.52 -9.39
C LEU A 102 8.23 2.86 -10.71
N SER A 103 9.14 2.05 -11.23
CA SER A 103 8.94 1.28 -12.45
C SER A 103 9.46 -0.12 -12.26
N GLY A 104 8.80 -1.09 -12.88
CA GLY A 104 9.11 -2.51 -12.72
C GLY A 104 8.63 -3.32 -13.91
N ASP A 105 9.06 -4.58 -13.96
CA ASP A 105 8.63 -5.58 -14.94
C ASP A 105 8.85 -5.18 -16.42
N TRP A 106 9.72 -4.20 -16.69
CA TRP A 106 10.02 -3.74 -18.06
C TRP A 106 10.57 -4.85 -18.98
N TRP A 107 11.13 -5.91 -18.39
CA TRP A 107 11.63 -7.09 -19.09
C TRP A 107 10.53 -8.12 -19.45
N ARG A 108 9.30 -7.98 -18.94
CA ARG A 108 8.20 -8.93 -19.17
C ARG A 108 7.19 -8.47 -20.22
N GLY A 109 7.34 -7.25 -20.76
CA GLY A 109 6.47 -6.66 -21.78
C GLY A 109 5.20 -5.99 -21.23
N ASP A 110 4.87 -6.24 -19.95
CA ASP A 110 3.80 -5.62 -19.16
C ASP A 110 4.36 -4.69 -18.07
N GLY A 111 5.55 -4.13 -18.34
CA GLY A 111 6.20 -3.20 -17.44
C GLY A 111 5.31 -2.02 -17.08
N TYR A 112 5.52 -1.49 -15.89
CA TYR A 112 4.76 -0.34 -15.41
C TYR A 112 5.67 0.78 -14.98
N ALA A 113 5.14 2.00 -15.02
CA ALA A 113 5.75 3.20 -14.48
C ALA A 113 4.68 4.01 -13.75
N ARG A 114 4.94 4.33 -12.47
CA ARG A 114 4.06 5.11 -11.61
C ARG A 114 4.84 6.25 -10.99
N ASP A 115 4.25 7.45 -11.06
CA ASP A 115 4.74 8.63 -10.35
C ASP A 115 3.90 8.85 -9.11
N TYR A 116 4.45 8.53 -7.94
CA TYR A 116 3.76 8.66 -6.67
C TYR A 116 3.89 10.07 -6.08
N TRP A 117 2.83 10.54 -5.46
CA TRP A 117 2.76 11.82 -4.76
C TRP A 117 2.09 11.64 -3.41
N ARG A 118 2.81 11.96 -2.33
CA ARG A 118 2.22 12.08 -1.00
C ARG A 118 1.64 13.48 -0.84
N CYS A 119 0.33 13.57 -0.67
CA CYS A 119 -0.38 14.83 -0.57
C CYS A 119 -0.91 15.02 0.86
N THR A 120 -0.79 16.23 1.38
CA THR A 120 -1.42 16.67 2.61
C THR A 120 -2.59 17.58 2.27
N ALA A 121 -3.77 17.28 2.81
CA ALA A 121 -4.93 18.14 2.75
C ALA A 121 -5.49 18.39 4.14
N THR A 122 -6.03 19.58 4.37
CA THR A 122 -6.73 19.94 5.59
C THR A 122 -8.15 20.36 5.23
N PRO A 123 -9.21 19.77 5.82
CA PRO A 123 -9.19 18.83 6.96
C PRO A 123 -9.11 17.34 6.58
N ASP A 124 -8.98 17.01 5.30
CA ASP A 124 -9.15 15.65 4.78
C ASP A 124 -8.09 14.63 5.21
N GLY A 125 -6.90 15.10 5.55
CA GLY A 125 -5.76 14.26 5.93
C GLY A 125 -4.78 14.03 4.79
N ASP A 126 -3.78 13.20 5.09
CA ASP A 126 -2.72 12.82 4.16
C ASP A 126 -3.19 11.65 3.28
N PHE A 127 -2.87 11.68 2.00
CA PHE A 127 -3.20 10.61 1.05
C PHE A 127 -2.12 10.41 -0.01
N LEU A 128 -2.16 9.26 -0.67
CA LEU A 128 -1.21 8.88 -1.73
C LEU A 128 -1.91 8.87 -3.08
N LEU A 129 -1.42 9.70 -4.00
CA LEU A 129 -1.78 9.66 -5.42
C LEU A 129 -0.70 8.93 -6.20
N TYR A 130 -1.06 8.37 -7.35
CA TYR A 130 -0.09 8.08 -8.40
C TYR A 130 -0.62 8.41 -9.79
N HIS A 131 0.31 8.64 -10.71
CA HIS A 131 0.05 8.86 -12.13
C HIS A 131 0.70 7.77 -12.98
N THR A 132 -0.03 7.31 -13.99
CA THR A 132 0.46 6.44 -15.06
C THR A 132 0.10 7.05 -16.42
N GLU A 133 0.46 6.37 -17.51
CA GLU A 133 -0.01 6.73 -18.85
C GLU A 133 -1.54 6.71 -18.98
N ALA A 134 -2.23 5.89 -18.17
CA ALA A 134 -3.69 5.78 -18.20
C ALA A 134 -4.41 6.91 -17.44
N GLY A 135 -3.72 7.58 -16.51
CA GLY A 135 -4.30 8.68 -15.73
C GLY A 135 -3.85 8.70 -14.28
N TRP A 136 -4.65 9.40 -13.46
CA TRP A 136 -4.40 9.58 -12.03
C TRP A 136 -5.29 8.69 -11.19
N TYR A 137 -4.74 8.24 -10.07
CA TYR A 137 -5.40 7.35 -9.14
C TYR A 137 -5.11 7.77 -7.70
N LEU A 138 -6.12 7.63 -6.86
CA LEU A 138 -6.01 7.68 -5.41
C LEU A 138 -5.74 6.27 -4.89
N GLN A 139 -4.58 6.04 -4.28
CA GLN A 139 -4.18 4.74 -3.77
C GLN A 139 -4.75 4.47 -2.36
N GLY A 140 -4.72 5.47 -1.49
CA GLY A 140 -5.00 5.28 -0.07
C GLY A 140 -4.75 6.51 0.78
N TRP A 141 -5.01 6.37 2.07
CA TRP A 141 -4.96 7.41 3.08
C TRP A 141 -3.93 7.06 4.17
N TYR A 142 -3.35 8.08 4.80
CA TYR A 142 -2.50 7.91 5.96
C TYR A 142 -3.32 8.17 7.24
N ASP A 143 -3.23 7.28 8.22
CA ASP A 143 -3.92 7.36 9.52
C ASP A 143 -3.10 6.87 10.72
#